data_AF-A3U7X4-F1
#
_entry.id   AF-A3U7X4-F1
#
_cell.length_a   1.000
_cell.length_b   1.000
_cell.length_c   1.000
_cell.angle_alpha   90.00
_cell.angle_beta   90.00
_cell.angle_gamma   90.00
#
_symmetry.space_group_name_H-M   'P 1'
#
loop_
_entity.id
_entity.type
_entity.pdbx_description
1 polymer ?
#
loop_
_entity_poly.entity_id
_entity_poly.type
_entity_poly.pdbx_seq_one_letter_code
_entity_poly.pdbx_strand_id
1 'polypeptide(L)'
;MILQSVWLYISELAGRELDGFIILKLLSFVAPKLIPLVLPLTILVTSIMTFGNFAENYEFAAMKSSGISLQRAMRGLIIFIAALSITAFFFANNVIPRAEFEFVNLRKNIAKLKPAAAISEGMFNEIGDINIKVGEKSGDRGQYLTDVIIHKKNEKRAGNYTVIKANKGELISSEGSDVLSLVLRDGNYYDEIQSNDPKEIQKKPFAKSYFKEYAINVDLSTLNNVDMEDRNYTGGSNMLKISELQYTLDSVSVNYNKNLEVLRLDVTSRAGVNTFLELEKDTTEVRALVGNTILDEYDLEGKLRVVTLAFNNMTNVGNLIDTRENSLKQINIKLNKYEIALHEKYVLAFACFILFFVGAPLGAIIRKGGMGLPMVIAILLFLTYHFIGIFAKNSAEDGSISPFIATWLSTIIMLPLGVYFTYRATTDQGLFSIGTFFHPVVAFFKKNFSKKQVQD
;
A
#
# COMPACT_ATOMS: atom_id res chain seq x y z
N MET A 1 1.42 -3.19 -21.85
CA MET A 1 1.87 -3.08 -20.45
C MET A 1 2.81 -1.88 -20.26
N ILE A 2 4.01 -1.84 -20.87
CA ILE A 2 4.92 -0.68 -20.74
C ILE A 2 4.26 0.63 -21.21
N LEU A 3 3.55 0.62 -22.35
CA LEU A 3 2.82 1.79 -22.84
C LEU A 3 1.74 2.28 -21.85
N GLN A 4 1.09 1.37 -21.13
CA GLN A 4 0.13 1.72 -20.07
C GLN A 4 0.86 2.36 -18.88
N SER A 5 2.05 1.89 -18.54
CA SER A 5 2.89 2.53 -17.53
C SER A 5 3.34 3.92 -17.96
N VAL A 6 3.74 4.09 -19.23
CA VAL A 6 4.05 5.42 -19.79
C VAL A 6 2.85 6.34 -19.63
N TRP A 7 1.65 5.87 -19.98
CA TRP A 7 0.43 6.66 -19.83
C TRP A 7 0.11 7.00 -18.37
N LEU A 8 0.29 6.05 -17.44
CA LEU A 8 0.06 6.27 -16.01
C LEU A 8 0.99 7.35 -15.44
N TYR A 9 2.23 7.40 -15.92
CA TYR A 9 3.25 8.36 -15.44
C TYR A 9 3.38 9.59 -16.35
N ILE A 10 2.59 9.70 -17.42
CA ILE A 10 2.74 10.79 -18.39
C ILE A 10 2.46 12.14 -17.74
N SER A 11 1.53 12.24 -16.80
CA SER A 11 1.24 13.49 -16.07
C SER A 11 2.36 13.86 -15.09
N GLU A 12 3.09 12.89 -14.57
CA GLU A 12 4.25 13.13 -13.72
C GLU A 12 5.49 13.52 -14.53
N LEU A 13 5.58 13.04 -15.78
CA LEU A 13 6.71 13.29 -16.68
C LEU A 13 6.50 14.53 -17.58
N ALA A 14 5.26 14.79 -18.01
CA ALA A 14 4.91 15.90 -18.88
C ALA A 14 5.00 17.24 -18.13
N GLY A 15 5.60 18.24 -18.77
CA GLY A 15 5.82 19.57 -18.18
C GLY A 15 7.09 19.71 -17.33
N ARG A 16 7.76 18.59 -17.02
CA ARG A 16 9.12 18.58 -16.48
C ARG A 16 10.07 18.50 -17.68
N GLU A 17 11.02 19.43 -17.81
CA GLU A 17 12.07 19.39 -18.85
C GLU A 17 13.06 18.27 -18.54
N LEU A 18 12.57 17.03 -18.57
CA LEU A 18 13.34 15.84 -18.27
C LEU A 18 14.14 15.46 -19.51
N ASP A 19 15.42 15.21 -19.30
CA ASP A 19 16.26 14.59 -20.30
C ASP A 19 15.63 13.24 -20.72
N GLY A 20 15.60 12.96 -22.03
CA GLY A 20 15.08 11.72 -22.58
C GLY A 20 15.80 10.49 -22.01
N PHE A 21 17.06 10.64 -21.61
CA PHE A 21 17.81 9.60 -20.90
C PHE A 21 17.21 9.25 -19.54
N ILE A 22 16.75 10.23 -18.76
CA ILE A 22 16.10 10.01 -17.46
C ILE A 22 14.79 9.24 -17.64
N ILE A 23 14.02 9.59 -18.67
CA ILE A 23 12.77 8.89 -19.02
C ILE A 23 13.08 7.42 -19.37
N LEU A 24 14.11 7.18 -20.20
CA LEU A 24 14.52 5.82 -20.55
C LEU A 24 15.00 5.02 -19.33
N LYS A 25 15.76 5.64 -18.43
CA LYS A 25 16.23 5.05 -17.15
C LYS A 25 15.04 4.66 -16.27
N LEU A 26 14.04 5.55 -16.12
CA LEU A 26 12.81 5.28 -15.38
C LEU A 26 12.02 4.11 -15.98
N LEU A 27 11.79 4.11 -17.29
CA LEU A 27 11.05 3.03 -17.97
C LEU A 27 11.75 1.68 -17.87
N SER A 28 13.08 1.68 -17.89
CA SER A 28 13.89 0.48 -17.70
C SER A 28 13.69 -0.14 -16.30
N PHE A 29 13.50 0.69 -15.26
CA PHE A 29 13.20 0.20 -13.91
C PHE A 29 11.74 -0.24 -13.72
N VAL A 30 10.81 0.29 -14.52
CA VAL A 30 9.41 -0.17 -14.50
C VAL A 30 9.26 -1.57 -15.12
N ALA A 31 10.07 -1.91 -16.12
CA ALA A 31 9.91 -3.18 -16.85
C ALA A 31 9.97 -4.44 -15.96
N PRO A 32 10.96 -4.62 -15.05
CA PRO A 32 11.00 -5.77 -14.14
C PRO A 32 9.78 -5.88 -13.22
N LYS A 33 9.19 -4.76 -12.81
CA LYS A 33 8.00 -4.73 -11.95
C LYS A 33 6.76 -5.37 -12.59
N LEU A 34 6.71 -5.39 -13.92
CA LEU A 34 5.58 -5.95 -14.68
C LEU A 34 5.67 -7.46 -14.85
N ILE A 35 6.84 -8.07 -14.61
CA ILE A 35 7.08 -9.50 -14.80
C ILE A 35 6.10 -10.39 -14.02
N PRO A 36 5.80 -10.13 -12.73
CA PRO A 36 4.88 -10.97 -11.97
C PRO A 36 3.46 -11.05 -12.56
N LEU A 37 3.06 -10.03 -13.33
CA LEU A 37 1.77 -9.98 -14.00
C LEU A 37 1.84 -10.64 -15.40
N VAL A 38 2.89 -10.34 -16.17
CA VAL A 38 3.00 -10.75 -17.58
C VAL A 38 3.45 -12.20 -17.72
N LEU A 39 4.35 -12.67 -16.87
CA LEU A 39 4.95 -13.99 -16.99
C LEU A 39 3.91 -15.13 -16.84
N PRO A 40 3.04 -15.15 -15.81
CA PRO A 40 2.07 -16.24 -15.69
C PRO A 40 0.97 -16.18 -16.76
N LEU A 41 0.59 -14.97 -17.22
CA LEU A 41 -0.34 -14.78 -18.33
C LEU A 41 0.22 -15.36 -19.63
N THR A 42 1.45 -15.00 -19.98
CA THR A 42 2.10 -15.46 -21.21
C THR A 42 2.24 -16.98 -21.22
N ILE A 43 2.67 -17.58 -20.11
CA ILE A 43 2.75 -19.05 -19.98
C ILE A 43 1.38 -19.71 -20.21
N LEU A 44 0.32 -19.18 -19.59
CA LEU A 44 -1.02 -19.73 -19.73
C LEU A 44 -1.52 -19.63 -21.18
N VAL A 45 -1.40 -18.46 -21.79
CA VAL A 45 -1.86 -18.22 -23.16
C VAL A 45 -1.06 -19.05 -24.16
N THR A 46 0.28 -19.02 -24.07
CA THR A 46 1.15 -19.77 -24.97
C THR A 46 0.93 -21.27 -24.84
N SER A 47 0.82 -21.81 -23.62
CA SER A 47 0.58 -23.25 -23.43
C SER A 47 -0.78 -23.69 -23.99
N ILE A 48 -1.84 -22.92 -23.78
CA ILE A 48 -3.16 -23.19 -24.36
C ILE A 48 -3.08 -23.16 -25.89
N MET A 49 -2.43 -22.15 -26.47
CA MET A 49 -2.30 -22.01 -27.93
C MET A 49 -1.46 -23.14 -28.54
N THR A 50 -0.32 -23.49 -27.97
CA THR A 50 0.55 -24.54 -28.53
C THR A 50 -0.13 -25.91 -28.50
N PHE A 51 -0.75 -26.27 -27.38
CA PHE A 51 -1.44 -27.56 -27.26
C PHE A 51 -2.80 -27.57 -27.98
N GLY A 52 -3.45 -26.41 -28.10
CA GLY A 52 -4.62 -26.22 -28.96
C GLY A 52 -4.29 -26.47 -30.42
N ASN A 53 -3.20 -25.89 -30.93
CA ASN A 53 -2.76 -26.12 -32.30
C ASN A 53 -2.41 -27.60 -32.56
N PHE A 54 -1.73 -28.27 -31.63
CA PHE A 54 -1.49 -29.71 -31.74
C PHE A 54 -2.77 -30.53 -31.79
N ALA A 55 -3.83 -30.08 -31.10
CA ALA A 55 -5.13 -30.72 -31.10
C ALA A 55 -5.92 -30.44 -32.39
N GLU A 56 -5.88 -29.20 -32.90
CA GLU A 56 -6.56 -28.78 -34.13
C GLU A 56 -5.94 -29.41 -35.39
N ASN A 57 -4.60 -29.50 -35.47
CA ASN A 57 -3.88 -30.11 -36.59
C ASN A 57 -3.86 -31.65 -36.56
N TYR A 58 -4.59 -32.29 -35.64
CA TYR A 58 -4.58 -33.74 -35.42
C TYR A 58 -3.20 -34.35 -35.08
N GLU A 59 -2.17 -33.54 -34.81
CA GLU A 59 -0.83 -34.00 -34.40
C GLU A 59 -0.90 -34.76 -33.08
N PHE A 60 -1.73 -34.28 -32.16
CA PHE A 60 -1.94 -34.93 -30.87
C PHE A 60 -2.62 -36.30 -31.00
N ALA A 61 -3.55 -36.44 -31.95
CA ALA A 61 -4.19 -37.72 -32.25
C ALA A 61 -3.18 -38.70 -32.87
N ALA A 62 -2.32 -38.23 -33.78
CA ALA A 62 -1.26 -39.03 -34.38
C ALA A 62 -0.22 -39.53 -33.35
N MET A 63 0.17 -38.68 -32.40
CA MET A 63 1.08 -39.06 -31.29
C MET A 63 0.48 -40.20 -30.44
N LYS A 64 -0.81 -40.09 -30.06
CA LYS A 64 -1.49 -41.13 -29.28
C LYS A 64 -1.61 -42.44 -30.05
N SER A 65 -1.94 -42.41 -31.34
CA SER A 65 -2.00 -43.60 -32.20
C SER A 65 -0.64 -44.30 -32.32
N SER A 66 0.46 -43.57 -32.14
CA SER A 66 1.83 -44.12 -32.10
C SER A 66 2.25 -44.63 -30.72
N GLY A 67 1.34 -44.68 -29.75
CA GLY A 67 1.59 -45.13 -28.37
C GLY A 67 2.29 -44.09 -27.48
N ILE A 68 2.41 -42.83 -27.91
CA ILE A 68 3.01 -41.76 -27.10
C ILE A 68 1.92 -41.13 -26.21
N SER A 69 2.11 -41.23 -24.89
CA SER A 69 1.20 -40.60 -23.93
C SER A 69 1.38 -39.08 -23.90
N LEU A 70 0.31 -38.35 -23.54
CA LEU A 70 0.33 -36.88 -23.37
C LEU A 70 1.44 -36.42 -22.43
N GLN A 71 1.62 -37.12 -21.31
CA GLN A 71 2.64 -36.78 -20.32
C GLN A 71 4.07 -36.91 -20.89
N ARG A 72 4.31 -37.89 -21.77
CA ARG A 72 5.61 -38.05 -22.44
C ARG A 72 5.86 -36.91 -23.42
N ALA A 73 4.83 -36.50 -24.17
CA ALA A 73 4.91 -35.34 -25.07
C ALA A 73 5.16 -34.03 -24.30
N MET A 74 4.54 -33.86 -23.13
CA MET A 74 4.71 -32.67 -22.28
C MET A 74 6.07 -32.61 -21.55
N ARG A 75 6.80 -33.73 -21.42
CA ARG A 75 7.99 -33.82 -20.56
C ARG A 75 9.06 -32.75 -20.87
N GLY A 76 9.33 -32.49 -22.15
CA GLY A 76 10.30 -31.46 -22.55
C GLY A 76 9.89 -30.06 -22.08
N LEU A 77 8.60 -29.73 -22.27
CA LEU A 77 8.04 -28.46 -21.81
C LEU A 77 7.95 -28.36 -20.29
N ILE A 78 7.73 -29.48 -19.58
CA ILE A 78 7.75 -29.53 -18.12
C ILE A 78 9.14 -29.20 -17.56
N ILE A 79 10.21 -29.70 -18.20
CA ILE A 79 11.58 -29.37 -17.80
C ILE A 79 11.86 -27.89 -18.07
N PHE A 80 11.45 -27.39 -19.25
CA PHE A 80 11.60 -25.98 -19.60
C PHE A 80 10.87 -25.06 -18.62
N ILE A 81 9.61 -25.35 -18.29
CA ILE A 81 8.82 -24.51 -17.38
C ILE A 81 9.36 -24.57 -15.94
N ALA A 82 9.90 -25.71 -15.49
CA ALA A 82 10.57 -25.81 -14.21
C ALA A 82 11.81 -24.89 -14.16
N ALA A 83 12.65 -24.90 -15.21
CA ALA A 83 13.80 -24.01 -15.31
C ALA A 83 13.39 -22.53 -15.38
N LEU A 84 12.31 -22.22 -16.10
CA LEU A 84 11.74 -20.87 -16.17
C LEU A 84 11.23 -20.40 -14.80
N SER A 85 10.52 -21.24 -14.05
CA SER A 85 10.04 -20.94 -12.70
C SER A 85 11.18 -20.66 -11.72
N ILE A 86 12.27 -21.44 -11.78
CA ILE A 86 13.47 -21.19 -10.97
C ILE A 86 14.09 -19.83 -11.36
N THR A 87 14.19 -19.54 -12.66
CA THR A 87 14.70 -18.25 -13.14
C THR A 87 13.82 -17.09 -12.67
N ALA A 88 12.50 -17.25 -12.73
CA ALA A 88 11.53 -16.27 -12.26
C ALA A 88 11.66 -16.00 -10.76
N PHE A 89 11.90 -17.05 -9.95
CA PHE A 89 12.17 -16.91 -8.52
C PHE A 89 13.42 -16.04 -8.26
N PHE A 90 14.52 -16.32 -8.96
CA PHE A 90 15.74 -15.50 -8.83
C PHE A 90 15.51 -14.05 -9.27
N PHE A 91 14.73 -13.86 -10.33
CA PHE A 91 14.34 -12.53 -10.79
C PHE A 91 13.51 -11.79 -9.73
N ALA A 92 12.52 -12.46 -9.13
CA ALA A 92 11.66 -11.91 -8.08
C ALA A 92 12.41 -11.59 -6.78
N ASN A 93 13.46 -12.36 -6.47
CA ASN A 93 14.26 -12.11 -5.27
C ASN A 93 15.34 -11.03 -5.47
N ASN A 94 15.94 -10.92 -6.66
CA ASN A 94 17.12 -10.07 -6.87
C ASN A 94 16.87 -8.86 -7.79
N VAL A 95 16.24 -9.08 -8.94
CA VAL A 95 16.13 -8.05 -9.98
C VAL A 95 14.94 -7.13 -9.72
N ILE A 96 13.77 -7.71 -9.43
CA ILE A 96 12.55 -6.93 -9.13
C ILE A 96 12.75 -5.98 -7.95
N PRO A 97 13.30 -6.42 -6.79
CA PRO A 97 13.42 -5.52 -5.64
C PRO A 97 14.43 -4.39 -5.90
N ARG A 98 15.53 -4.68 -6.61
CA ARG A 98 16.50 -3.67 -7.03
C ARG A 98 15.89 -2.66 -8.00
N ALA A 99 15.10 -3.13 -8.97
CA ALA A 99 14.41 -2.24 -9.91
C ALA A 99 13.36 -1.38 -9.20
N GLU A 100 12.60 -1.93 -8.24
CA GLU A 100 11.63 -1.18 -7.45
C GLU A 100 12.31 -0.11 -6.59
N PHE A 101 13.45 -0.45 -5.97
CA PHE A 101 14.25 0.48 -5.19
C PHE A 101 14.72 1.68 -6.03
N GLU A 102 15.35 1.43 -7.17
CA GLU A 102 15.81 2.48 -8.08
C GLU A 102 14.63 3.28 -8.67
N PHE A 103 13.53 2.60 -9.03
CA PHE A 103 12.31 3.25 -9.53
C PHE A 103 11.73 4.24 -8.53
N VAL A 104 11.58 3.86 -7.26
CA VAL A 104 10.97 4.74 -6.26
C VAL A 104 11.88 5.90 -5.91
N ASN A 105 13.20 5.68 -5.79
CA ASN A 105 14.14 6.77 -5.54
C ASN A 105 14.17 7.75 -6.71
N LEU A 106 14.32 7.26 -7.95
CA LEU A 106 14.32 8.10 -9.14
C LEU A 106 13.00 8.86 -9.32
N ARG A 107 11.85 8.20 -9.12
CA ARG A 107 10.53 8.86 -9.19
C ARG A 107 10.40 9.98 -8.16
N LYS A 108 10.86 9.75 -6.92
CA LYS A 108 10.82 10.76 -5.86
C LYS A 108 11.79 11.92 -6.13
N ASN A 109 12.93 11.64 -6.74
CA ASN A 109 13.88 12.66 -7.16
C ASN A 109 13.30 13.51 -8.30
N ILE A 110 12.70 12.88 -9.32
CA ILE A 110 11.96 13.58 -10.39
C ILE A 110 10.83 14.44 -9.82
N ALA A 111 10.12 13.96 -8.79
CA ALA A 111 9.04 14.71 -8.15
C ALA A 111 9.51 16.05 -7.57
N LYS A 112 10.77 16.16 -7.13
CA LYS A 112 11.36 17.37 -6.53
C LYS A 112 11.78 18.46 -7.54
N LEU A 113 11.99 18.12 -8.82
CA LEU A 113 12.59 19.01 -9.83
C LEU A 113 11.82 20.29 -10.22
N LYS A 114 10.54 20.45 -9.89
CA LYS A 114 9.81 21.71 -10.19
C LYS A 114 8.88 22.12 -9.03
N PRO A 115 9.35 22.97 -8.09
CA PRO A 115 8.54 23.51 -6.99
C PRO A 115 7.33 24.32 -7.46
N ALA A 116 7.41 24.98 -8.64
CA ALA A 116 6.28 25.71 -9.22
C ALA A 116 5.07 24.80 -9.57
N ALA A 117 5.29 23.50 -9.79
CA ALA A 117 4.23 22.51 -9.96
C ALA A 117 3.64 22.00 -8.62
N ALA A 118 4.33 22.24 -7.49
CA ALA A 118 3.86 21.85 -6.15
C ALA A 118 2.75 22.78 -5.62
N ILE A 119 2.63 24.00 -6.17
CA ILE A 119 1.54 24.92 -5.84
C ILE A 119 0.34 24.61 -6.74
N SER A 120 -0.63 23.87 -6.20
CA SER A 120 -1.94 23.64 -6.81
C SER A 120 -2.86 24.83 -6.59
N GLU A 121 -3.63 25.20 -7.62
CA GLU A 121 -4.63 26.27 -7.55
C GLU A 121 -5.75 25.93 -6.56
N GLY A 122 -6.26 26.94 -5.86
CA GLY A 122 -7.40 26.82 -4.96
C GLY A 122 -7.15 26.07 -3.64
N MET A 123 -5.99 25.41 -3.47
CA MET A 123 -5.62 24.67 -2.26
C MET A 123 -4.40 25.28 -1.55
N PHE A 124 -4.27 24.99 -0.25
CA PHE A 124 -3.08 25.33 0.53
C PHE A 124 -1.98 24.28 0.28
N ASN A 125 -0.78 24.75 -0.07
CA ASN A 125 0.40 23.93 -0.34
C ASN A 125 1.54 24.35 0.59
N GLU A 126 2.22 23.39 1.21
CA GLU A 126 3.35 23.68 2.10
C GLU A 126 4.67 23.76 1.32
N ILE A 127 5.43 24.83 1.50
CA ILE A 127 6.74 25.07 0.88
C ILE A 127 7.70 25.63 1.94
N GLY A 128 8.68 24.83 2.37
CA GLY A 128 9.58 25.21 3.46
C GLY A 128 8.78 25.58 4.73
N ASP A 129 9.04 26.78 5.25
CA ASP A 129 8.37 27.30 6.47
C ASP A 129 7.07 28.08 6.18
N ILE A 130 6.57 28.04 4.94
CA ILE A 130 5.34 28.74 4.56
C ILE A 130 4.28 27.78 4.04
N ASN A 131 3.01 28.10 4.31
CA ASN A 131 1.86 27.45 3.70
C ASN A 131 1.17 28.45 2.78
N ILE A 132 1.15 28.18 1.47
CA ILE A 132 0.71 29.12 0.43
C ILE A 132 -0.54 28.60 -0.29
N LYS A 133 -1.54 29.47 -0.44
CA LYS A 133 -2.70 29.29 -1.32
C LYS A 133 -2.65 30.32 -2.43
N VAL A 134 -2.94 29.88 -3.64
CA VAL A 134 -3.03 30.73 -4.83
C VAL A 134 -4.40 30.54 -5.46
N GLY A 135 -5.07 31.64 -5.82
CA GLY A 135 -6.34 31.60 -6.53
C GLY A 135 -6.18 31.05 -7.95
N GLU A 136 -5.39 31.75 -8.76
CA GLU A 136 -5.16 31.41 -10.19
C GLU A 136 -3.68 31.52 -10.54
N LYS A 137 -3.21 30.68 -11.48
CA LYS A 137 -1.84 30.74 -12.03
C LYS A 137 -1.88 31.02 -13.53
N SER A 138 -0.87 31.75 -14.01
CA SER A 138 -0.74 32.09 -15.43
C SER A 138 0.72 32.17 -15.87
N GLY A 139 0.95 32.16 -17.19
CA GLY A 139 2.26 32.17 -17.84
C GLY A 139 2.75 30.77 -18.26
N ASP A 140 3.73 30.72 -19.17
CA ASP A 140 4.24 29.48 -19.79
C ASP A 140 4.81 28.47 -18.77
N ARG A 141 5.25 28.95 -17.60
CA ARG A 141 5.77 28.14 -16.49
C ARG A 141 4.86 28.20 -15.24
N GLY A 142 3.68 28.83 -15.34
CA GLY A 142 2.80 29.08 -14.19
C GLY A 142 3.41 30.01 -13.14
N GLN A 143 4.30 30.92 -13.56
CA GLN A 143 5.10 31.78 -12.68
C GLN A 143 4.32 32.96 -12.09
N TYR A 144 3.23 33.39 -12.73
CA TYR A 144 2.40 34.48 -12.24
C TYR A 144 1.24 33.93 -11.41
N LEU A 145 1.10 34.44 -10.20
CA LEU A 145 0.14 34.00 -9.20
C LEU A 145 -0.84 35.16 -8.91
N THR A 146 -2.13 34.85 -8.81
CA THR A 146 -3.19 35.81 -8.44
C THR A 146 -3.87 35.36 -7.16
N ASP A 147 -4.23 36.30 -6.29
CA ASP A 147 -4.85 36.05 -4.98
C ASP A 147 -4.00 35.10 -4.12
N VAL A 148 -2.85 35.60 -3.68
CA VAL A 148 -1.87 34.83 -2.91
C VAL A 148 -2.08 35.04 -1.43
N ILE A 149 -2.28 33.94 -0.70
CA ILE A 149 -2.40 33.92 0.77
C ILE A 149 -1.30 33.04 1.32
N ILE A 150 -0.49 33.57 2.23
CA ILE A 150 0.63 32.85 2.84
C ILE A 150 0.48 32.88 4.36
N HIS A 151 0.58 31.72 5.00
CA HIS A 151 0.73 31.59 6.43
C HIS A 151 2.18 31.22 6.72
N LYS A 152 2.87 32.02 7.53
CA LYS A 152 4.27 31.73 7.91
C LYS A 152 4.27 30.91 9.20
N LYS A 153 4.90 29.74 9.17
CA LYS A 153 5.10 28.91 10.36
C LYS A 153 6.19 29.56 11.22
N ASN A 154 6.04 29.47 12.55
CA ASN A 154 7.03 29.92 13.50
C ASN A 154 7.62 28.70 14.22
N GLU A 155 8.93 28.46 14.11
CA GLU A 155 9.60 27.31 14.71
C GLU A 155 9.41 27.22 16.23
N LYS A 156 9.22 28.37 16.90
CA LYS A 156 9.14 28.43 18.36
C LYS A 156 7.73 28.23 18.90
N ARG A 157 6.68 28.38 18.08
CA ARG A 157 5.27 28.33 18.52
C ARG A 157 4.36 27.83 17.41
N ALA A 158 3.57 26.80 17.70
CA ALA A 158 2.57 26.27 16.79
C ALA A 158 1.37 27.23 16.65
N GLY A 159 1.16 27.79 15.46
CA GLY A 159 0.02 28.66 15.14
C GLY A 159 0.26 29.54 13.91
N ASN A 160 -0.82 30.11 13.35
CA ASN A 160 -0.78 30.99 12.17
C ASN A 160 -0.78 32.46 12.59
N TYR A 161 0.32 32.91 13.20
CA TYR A 161 0.43 34.26 13.76
C TYR A 161 0.74 35.34 12.72
N THR A 162 1.33 34.93 11.60
CA THR A 162 1.71 35.82 10.51
C THR A 162 1.02 35.39 9.23
N VAL A 163 0.22 36.30 8.66
CA VAL A 163 -0.52 36.08 7.41
C VAL A 163 -0.16 37.17 6.40
N ILE A 164 0.17 36.77 5.19
CA ILE A 164 0.47 37.67 4.09
C ILE A 164 -0.58 37.46 3.02
N LYS A 165 -1.23 38.54 2.57
CA LYS A 165 -2.18 38.52 1.46
C LYS A 165 -1.71 39.47 0.38
N ALA A 166 -1.56 39.00 -0.84
CA ALA A 166 -1.12 39.81 -1.98
C ALA A 166 -2.00 39.58 -3.20
N ASN A 167 -2.25 40.63 -3.96
CA ASN A 167 -3.08 40.54 -5.17
C ASN A 167 -2.35 39.79 -6.29
N LYS A 168 -1.04 40.04 -6.41
CA LYS A 168 -0.18 39.41 -7.43
C LYS A 168 1.06 38.82 -6.77
N GLY A 169 1.50 37.68 -7.28
CA GLY A 169 2.77 37.05 -6.95
C GLY A 169 3.50 36.64 -8.23
N GLU A 170 4.82 36.63 -8.16
CA GLU A 170 5.69 36.18 -9.24
C GLU A 170 6.75 35.26 -8.67
N LEU A 171 6.88 34.07 -9.26
CA LEU A 171 7.93 33.12 -8.95
C LEU A 171 9.13 33.41 -9.85
N ILE A 172 10.15 34.05 -9.28
CA ILE A 172 11.41 34.32 -9.96
C ILE A 172 12.42 33.26 -9.55
N SER A 173 12.86 32.49 -10.54
CA SER A 173 14.01 31.58 -10.43
C SER A 173 15.06 32.06 -11.43
N SER A 174 16.29 32.30 -10.97
CA SER A 174 17.41 32.59 -11.87
C SER A 174 18.01 31.27 -12.37
N GLU A 175 18.40 31.19 -13.63
CA GLU A 175 19.11 30.02 -14.17
C GLU A 175 20.41 29.81 -13.36
N GLY A 176 20.50 28.68 -12.66
CA GLY A 176 21.66 28.33 -11.83
C GLY A 176 21.67 28.88 -10.39
N SER A 177 20.59 29.50 -9.90
CA SER A 177 20.48 29.88 -8.48
C SER A 177 19.55 28.94 -7.69
N ASP A 178 19.98 28.62 -6.47
CA ASP A 178 19.27 27.73 -5.52
C ASP A 178 18.17 28.45 -4.72
N VAL A 179 17.78 29.66 -5.13
CA VAL A 179 16.83 30.50 -4.41
C VAL A 179 15.61 30.76 -5.28
N LEU A 180 14.44 30.33 -4.82
CA LEU A 180 13.17 30.79 -5.39
C LEU A 180 12.76 32.07 -4.68
N SER A 181 12.74 33.15 -5.44
CA SER A 181 12.25 34.42 -4.95
C SER A 181 10.78 34.53 -5.32
N LEU A 182 9.91 34.41 -4.31
CA LEU A 182 8.49 34.70 -4.44
C LEU A 182 8.29 36.19 -4.22
N VAL A 183 8.11 36.94 -5.31
CA VAL A 183 7.88 38.38 -5.27
C VAL A 183 6.39 38.66 -5.23
N LEU A 184 5.91 39.17 -4.11
CA LEU A 184 4.52 39.55 -3.91
C LEU A 184 4.36 41.04 -4.18
N ARG A 185 3.29 41.42 -4.88
CA ARG A 185 2.97 42.80 -5.22
C ARG A 185 1.58 43.17 -4.70
N ASP A 186 1.46 44.41 -4.22
CA ASP A 186 0.23 45.01 -3.70
C ASP A 186 -0.45 44.12 -2.66
N GLY A 187 0.18 44.03 -1.48
CA GLY A 187 -0.27 43.14 -0.41
C GLY A 187 -0.27 43.77 0.97
N ASN A 188 -0.82 43.01 1.91
CA ASN A 188 -0.88 43.36 3.32
C ASN A 188 -0.25 42.23 4.14
N TYR A 189 0.62 42.61 5.06
CA TYR A 189 1.22 41.77 6.07
C TYR A 189 0.45 41.94 7.37
N TYR A 190 -0.02 40.84 7.94
CA TYR A 190 -0.75 40.80 9.20
C TYR A 190 0.08 40.00 10.21
N ASP A 191 0.33 40.59 11.38
CA ASP A 191 1.10 39.94 12.44
C ASP A 191 0.38 40.09 13.78
N GLU A 192 0.12 38.99 14.45
CA GLU A 192 -0.56 39.00 15.75
C GLU A 192 0.42 39.44 16.85
N ILE A 193 0.12 40.56 17.51
CA ILE A 193 0.95 41.13 18.57
C ILE A 193 0.79 40.26 19.81
N GLN A 194 1.87 39.61 20.21
CA GLN A 194 1.88 38.72 21.37
C GLN A 194 2.03 39.54 22.66
N SER A 195 1.08 39.40 23.58
CA SER A 195 1.15 39.93 24.94
C SER A 195 1.09 38.79 25.95
N ASN A 196 1.81 38.93 27.07
CA ASN A 196 1.76 37.97 28.18
C ASN A 196 0.56 38.23 29.12
N ASP A 197 -0.19 39.31 28.91
CA ASP A 197 -1.38 39.65 29.71
C ASP A 197 -2.64 38.99 29.12
N PRO A 198 -3.36 38.13 29.86
CA PRO A 198 -4.61 37.51 29.42
C PRO A 198 -5.69 38.49 28.93
N LYS A 199 -5.72 39.72 29.45
CA LYS A 199 -6.68 40.76 29.03
C LYS A 199 -6.34 41.34 27.67
N GLU A 200 -5.05 41.46 27.34
CA GLU A 200 -4.59 41.93 26.04
C GLU A 200 -4.72 40.84 24.96
N ILE A 201 -4.54 39.56 25.33
CA ILE A 201 -4.77 38.42 24.42
C ILE A 201 -6.22 38.42 23.92
N GLN A 202 -7.21 38.71 24.77
CA GLN A 202 -8.62 38.75 24.36
C GLN A 202 -8.92 39.83 23.32
N LYS A 203 -8.15 40.92 23.29
CA LYS A 203 -8.31 42.01 22.33
C LYS A 203 -7.79 41.65 20.93
N LYS A 204 -7.09 40.52 20.78
CA LYS A 204 -6.47 40.06 19.53
C LYS A 204 -5.74 41.19 18.78
N PRO A 205 -4.81 41.90 19.45
CA PRO A 205 -4.11 43.01 18.81
C PRO A 205 -3.27 42.47 17.65
N PHE A 206 -3.35 43.13 16.49
CA PHE A 206 -2.57 42.77 15.32
C PHE A 206 -1.97 44.01 14.68
N ALA A 207 -0.76 43.85 14.15
CA ALA A 207 -0.13 44.82 13.27
C ALA A 207 -0.54 44.52 11.83
N LYS A 208 -0.91 45.56 11.09
CA LYS A 208 -1.15 45.49 9.65
C LYS A 208 -0.20 46.43 8.93
N SER A 209 0.59 45.92 8.01
CA SER A 209 1.47 46.72 7.14
C SER A 209 1.11 46.49 5.69
N TYR A 210 0.90 47.57 4.94
CA TYR A 210 0.80 47.50 3.48
C TYR A 210 2.20 47.47 2.88
N PHE A 211 2.38 46.68 1.82
CA PHE A 211 3.60 46.68 1.01
C PHE A 211 3.23 46.73 -0.46
N LYS A 212 4.01 47.53 -1.20
CA LYS A 212 3.91 47.58 -2.67
C LYS A 212 4.59 46.38 -3.31
N GLU A 213 5.75 46.00 -2.78
CA GLU A 213 6.52 44.83 -3.21
C GLU A 213 7.15 44.18 -1.97
N TYR A 214 7.08 42.86 -1.89
CA TYR A 214 7.65 42.07 -0.80
C TYR A 214 8.17 40.75 -1.36
N ALA A 215 9.49 40.55 -1.26
CA ALA A 215 10.14 39.34 -1.74
C ALA A 215 10.37 38.36 -0.60
N ILE A 216 9.89 37.13 -0.76
CA ILE A 216 10.20 36.00 0.11
C ILE A 216 11.19 35.12 -0.64
N ASN A 217 12.42 35.08 -0.15
CA ASN A 217 13.41 34.12 -0.63
C ASN A 217 13.17 32.81 0.11
N VAL A 218 12.71 31.80 -0.63
CA VAL A 218 12.69 30.43 -0.14
C VAL A 218 13.96 29.77 -0.62
N ASP A 219 14.79 29.34 0.33
CA ASP A 219 15.97 28.54 0.04
C ASP A 219 15.51 27.17 -0.49
N LEU A 220 15.73 26.95 -1.78
CA LEU A 220 15.46 25.70 -2.47
C LEU A 220 16.74 24.89 -2.70
N SER A 221 17.87 25.22 -2.09
CA SER A 221 19.11 24.42 -2.20
C SER A 221 18.87 22.95 -1.87
N THR A 222 17.93 22.67 -0.95
CA THR A 222 17.44 21.32 -0.60
C THR A 222 16.57 20.63 -1.67
N LEU A 223 16.04 21.37 -2.65
CA LEU A 223 15.14 20.93 -3.72
C LEU A 223 15.75 20.97 -5.12
N ASN A 224 16.79 21.78 -5.34
CA ASN A 224 17.48 21.90 -6.64
C ASN A 224 18.70 20.97 -6.75
N ASN A 225 19.40 20.69 -5.65
CA ASN A 225 20.51 19.73 -5.64
C ASN A 225 20.00 18.30 -5.46
N VAL A 226 19.02 17.93 -6.27
CA VAL A 226 18.46 16.57 -6.27
C VAL A 226 19.35 15.72 -7.14
N ASP A 227 20.29 15.05 -6.50
CA ASP A 227 21.02 13.99 -7.15
C ASP A 227 20.02 12.92 -7.61
N MET A 228 19.95 12.69 -8.92
CA MET A 228 19.08 11.66 -9.49
C MET A 228 19.50 10.25 -9.08
N GLU A 229 20.72 10.11 -8.57
CA GLU A 229 21.31 8.88 -8.05
C GLU A 229 21.14 8.74 -6.53
N ASP A 230 20.53 9.73 -5.86
CA ASP A 230 20.26 9.67 -4.42
C ASP A 230 19.33 8.50 -4.07
N ARG A 231 19.73 7.78 -3.01
CA ARG A 231 19.12 6.53 -2.55
C ARG A 231 18.50 6.66 -1.16
N ASN A 232 17.83 7.78 -0.91
CA ASN A 232 17.36 8.16 0.43
C ASN A 232 16.12 7.38 0.92
N TYR A 233 15.43 6.63 0.04
CA TYR A 233 14.23 5.89 0.40
C TYR A 233 14.45 4.37 0.31
N THR A 234 14.58 3.73 1.48
CA THR A 234 15.01 2.31 1.61
C THR A 234 13.96 1.37 2.24
N GLY A 235 12.73 1.83 2.49
CA GLY A 235 11.74 1.10 3.33
C GLY A 235 10.53 0.50 2.62
N GLY A 236 10.52 0.38 1.30
CA GLY A 236 9.38 -0.23 0.59
C GLY A 236 9.39 -1.76 0.69
N SER A 237 8.26 -2.39 1.03
CA SER A 237 8.18 -3.87 1.13
C SER A 237 8.60 -4.59 -0.16
N ASN A 238 8.25 -4.02 -1.31
CA ASN A 238 8.60 -4.58 -2.63
C ASN A 238 10.08 -4.33 -3.03
N MET A 239 10.85 -3.56 -2.27
CA MET A 239 12.26 -3.23 -2.55
C MET A 239 13.25 -4.18 -1.91
N LEU A 240 12.81 -4.92 -0.90
CA LEU A 240 13.66 -5.78 -0.08
C LEU A 240 13.78 -7.17 -0.70
N LYS A 241 14.91 -7.84 -0.53
CA LYS A 241 15.13 -9.27 -0.84
C LYS A 241 14.51 -10.15 0.24
N ILE A 242 14.42 -11.47 0.01
CA ILE A 242 13.86 -12.42 0.99
C ILE A 242 14.60 -12.35 2.33
N SER A 243 15.94 -12.33 2.31
CA SER A 243 16.75 -12.25 3.55
C SER A 243 16.51 -10.95 4.32
N GLU A 244 16.38 -9.83 3.61
CA GLU A 244 16.10 -8.52 4.18
C GLU A 244 14.65 -8.44 4.70
N LEU A 245 13.69 -9.04 3.99
CA LEU A 245 12.30 -9.17 4.42
C LEU A 245 12.17 -9.99 5.69
N GLN A 246 12.86 -11.13 5.78
CA GLN A 246 12.85 -11.97 6.99
C GLN A 246 13.40 -11.22 8.20
N TYR A 247 14.57 -10.58 8.05
CA TYR A 247 15.13 -9.75 9.11
C TYR A 247 14.21 -8.59 9.52
N THR A 248 13.60 -7.92 8.53
CA THR A 248 12.68 -6.81 8.78
C THR A 248 11.40 -7.30 9.47
N LEU A 249 10.86 -8.46 9.06
CA LEU A 249 9.71 -9.09 9.69
C LEU A 249 10.01 -9.43 11.16
N ASP A 250 11.15 -10.05 11.44
CA ASP A 250 11.53 -10.39 12.81
C ASP A 250 11.65 -9.12 13.68
N SER A 251 12.37 -8.11 13.17
CA SER A 251 12.57 -6.84 13.88
C SER A 251 11.25 -6.10 14.13
N VAL A 252 10.39 -5.98 13.12
CA VAL A 252 9.10 -5.31 13.23
C VAL A 252 8.13 -6.10 14.13
N SER A 253 8.17 -7.43 14.09
CA SER A 253 7.34 -8.29 14.94
C SER A 253 7.74 -8.16 16.42
N VAL A 254 9.05 -8.16 16.72
CA VAL A 254 9.55 -7.93 18.09
C VAL A 254 9.13 -6.54 18.57
N ASN A 255 9.25 -5.52 17.72
CA ASN A 255 8.82 -4.16 18.04
C ASN A 255 7.29 -4.11 18.30
N TYR A 256 6.49 -4.79 17.48
CA TYR A 256 5.05 -4.87 17.66
C TYR A 256 4.66 -5.48 19.01
N ASN A 257 5.25 -6.63 19.37
CA ASN A 257 5.02 -7.29 20.65
C ASN A 257 5.44 -6.42 21.83
N LYS A 258 6.58 -5.72 21.72
CA LYS A 258 7.04 -4.77 22.74
C LYS A 258 6.06 -3.60 22.91
N ASN A 259 5.53 -3.04 21.83
CA ASN A 259 4.53 -1.97 21.91
C ASN A 259 3.22 -2.44 22.56
N LEU A 260 2.81 -3.69 22.29
CA LEU A 260 1.64 -4.30 22.93
C LEU A 260 1.86 -4.50 24.44
N GLU A 261 3.05 -4.93 24.83
CA GLU A 261 3.43 -5.07 26.24
C GLU A 261 3.47 -3.71 26.95
N VAL A 262 4.08 -2.70 26.35
CA VAL A 262 4.08 -1.33 26.87
C VAL A 262 2.66 -0.78 27.01
N LEU A 263 1.79 -1.00 26.01
CA LEU A 263 0.38 -0.61 26.10
C LEU A 263 -0.32 -1.29 27.28
N ARG A 264 -0.12 -2.61 27.45
CA ARG A 264 -0.69 -3.35 28.58
C ARG A 264 -0.24 -2.76 29.92
N LEU A 265 1.05 -2.49 30.07
CA LEU A 265 1.62 -1.92 31.30
C LEU A 265 1.09 -0.51 31.55
N ASP A 266 1.05 0.35 30.53
CA ASP A 266 0.52 1.72 30.63
C ASP A 266 -0.95 1.72 31.06
N VAL A 267 -1.78 0.86 30.46
CA VAL A 267 -3.20 0.73 30.79
C VAL A 267 -3.38 0.22 32.23
N THR A 268 -2.63 -0.82 32.61
CA THR A 268 -2.75 -1.43 33.95
C THR A 268 -2.28 -0.47 35.04
N SER A 269 -1.19 0.26 34.80
CA SER A 269 -0.67 1.28 35.72
C SER A 269 -1.64 2.47 35.85
N ARG A 270 -2.17 3.00 34.74
CA ARG A 270 -3.10 4.14 34.77
C ARG A 270 -4.46 3.79 35.36
N ALA A 271 -4.95 2.57 35.12
CA ALA A 271 -6.16 2.06 35.74
C ALA A 271 -6.00 1.80 37.26
N GLY A 272 -4.79 1.98 37.82
CA GLY A 272 -4.52 1.80 39.25
C GLY A 272 -4.46 0.34 39.70
N VAL A 273 -4.50 -0.62 38.76
CA VAL A 273 -4.55 -2.06 39.06
C VAL A 273 -3.29 -2.50 39.81
N ASN A 274 -2.11 -1.97 39.45
CA ASN A 274 -0.85 -2.30 40.14
C ASN A 274 -0.89 -1.90 41.61
N THR A 275 -1.52 -0.76 41.93
CA THR A 275 -1.69 -0.29 43.31
C THR A 275 -2.51 -1.26 44.16
N PHE A 276 -3.45 -2.00 43.57
CA PHE A 276 -4.26 -2.99 44.28
C PHE A 276 -3.57 -4.36 44.40
N LEU A 277 -2.66 -4.68 43.49
CA LEU A 277 -1.93 -5.96 43.49
C LEU A 277 -0.71 -5.96 44.43
N GLU A 278 -0.17 -4.78 44.74
CA GLU A 278 0.98 -4.60 45.66
C GLU A 278 0.57 -4.35 47.12
N LEU A 279 -0.72 -4.39 47.45
CA LEU A 279 -1.16 -4.28 48.84
C LEU A 279 -0.72 -5.52 49.61
N GLU A 280 0.27 -5.35 50.50
CA GLU A 280 0.54 -6.35 51.52
C GLU A 280 -0.72 -6.58 52.37
N LYS A 281 -0.90 -7.83 52.83
CA LYS A 281 -2.01 -8.19 53.71
C LYS A 281 -1.91 -7.38 54.99
N ASP A 282 -2.73 -6.34 55.11
CA ASP A 282 -2.76 -5.50 56.29
C ASP A 282 -3.15 -6.34 57.52
N THR A 283 -2.32 -6.31 58.56
CA THR A 283 -2.54 -7.00 59.84
C THR A 283 -3.50 -6.26 60.76
N THR A 284 -3.97 -5.08 60.37
CA THR A 284 -4.88 -4.26 61.16
C THR A 284 -6.33 -4.72 60.99
N GLU A 285 -7.11 -4.78 62.07
CA GLU A 285 -8.55 -5.09 61.99
C GLU A 285 -9.23 -4.10 61.05
N VAL A 286 -9.75 -4.61 59.93
CA VAL A 286 -10.47 -3.83 58.93
C VAL A 286 -11.70 -3.23 59.62
N ARG A 287 -11.67 -1.91 59.83
CA ARG A 287 -12.85 -1.17 60.27
C ARG A 287 -13.99 -1.49 59.30
N ALA A 288 -15.06 -2.11 59.81
CA ALA A 288 -16.20 -2.48 58.99
C ALA A 288 -16.73 -1.23 58.27
N LEU A 289 -16.94 -1.34 56.95
CA LEU A 289 -17.53 -0.28 56.13
C LEU A 289 -18.83 0.20 56.78
N VAL A 290 -18.96 1.49 57.02
CA VAL A 290 -20.19 2.14 57.46
C VAL A 290 -21.07 2.36 56.23
N GLY A 291 -21.70 1.29 55.75
CA GLY A 291 -22.59 1.33 54.58
C GLY A 291 -22.34 0.19 53.59
N ASN A 292 -23.03 0.25 52.45
CA ASN A 292 -22.92 -0.78 51.40
C ASN A 292 -21.78 -0.49 50.42
N THR A 293 -21.30 0.76 50.33
CA THR A 293 -20.28 1.18 49.36
C THR A 293 -19.19 2.03 49.98
N ILE A 294 -17.99 2.00 49.37
CA ILE A 294 -16.84 2.85 49.76
C ILE A 294 -17.17 4.34 49.64
N LEU A 295 -18.11 4.70 48.77
CA LEU A 295 -18.56 6.08 48.59
C LEU A 295 -19.40 6.58 49.77
N ASP A 296 -19.95 5.71 50.59
CA ASP A 296 -20.80 6.10 51.72
C ASP A 296 -20.00 6.69 52.89
N GLU A 297 -18.69 6.45 52.92
CA GLU A 297 -17.73 7.02 53.88
C GLU A 297 -17.37 8.49 53.59
N TYR A 298 -17.76 9.02 52.42
CA TYR A 298 -17.43 10.39 52.00
C TYR A 298 -18.65 11.31 52.07
N ASP A 299 -18.41 12.59 52.35
CA ASP A 299 -19.39 13.65 52.19
C ASP A 299 -19.72 13.92 50.71
N LEU A 300 -20.76 14.70 50.42
CA LEU A 300 -21.22 14.92 49.03
C LEU A 300 -20.11 15.48 48.13
N GLU A 301 -19.29 16.40 48.65
CA GLU A 301 -18.14 16.97 47.95
C GLU A 301 -17.06 15.90 47.70
N GLY A 302 -16.75 15.07 48.70
CA GLY A 302 -15.85 13.93 48.57
C GLY A 302 -16.32 12.90 47.53
N LYS A 303 -17.62 12.56 47.54
CA LYS A 303 -18.24 11.66 46.54
C LYS A 303 -18.07 12.22 45.13
N LEU A 304 -18.40 13.50 44.91
CA LEU A 304 -18.22 14.15 43.61
C LEU A 304 -16.76 14.14 43.17
N ARG A 305 -15.83 14.49 44.06
CA ARG A 305 -14.39 14.49 43.76
C ARG A 305 -13.88 13.12 43.34
N VAL A 306 -14.25 12.06 44.08
CA VAL A 306 -13.84 10.69 43.76
C VAL A 306 -14.40 10.25 42.41
N VAL A 307 -15.68 10.51 42.15
CA VAL A 307 -16.33 10.17 40.87
C VAL A 307 -15.71 10.93 39.70
N THR A 308 -15.46 12.23 39.85
CA THR A 308 -14.83 13.04 38.78
C THR A 308 -13.40 12.57 38.49
N LEU A 309 -12.62 12.24 39.53
CA LEU A 309 -11.27 11.69 39.34
C LEU A 309 -11.31 10.33 38.62
N ALA A 310 -12.23 9.45 39.01
CA ALA A 310 -12.42 8.16 38.36
C ALA A 310 -12.84 8.34 36.89
N PHE A 311 -13.80 9.22 36.61
CA PHE A 311 -14.27 9.52 35.25
C PHE A 311 -13.14 10.09 34.38
N ASN A 312 -12.37 11.05 34.88
CA ASN A 312 -11.25 11.64 34.16
C ASN A 312 -10.14 10.60 33.90
N ASN A 313 -9.83 9.74 34.87
CA ASN A 313 -8.87 8.66 34.68
C ASN A 313 -9.33 7.69 33.58
N MET A 314 -10.59 7.23 33.66
CA MET A 314 -11.16 6.33 32.64
C MET A 314 -11.18 6.96 31.24
N THR A 315 -11.50 8.25 31.14
CA THR A 315 -11.48 8.98 29.86
C THR A 315 -10.06 9.05 29.29
N ASN A 316 -9.06 9.32 30.14
CA ASN A 316 -7.66 9.36 29.73
C ASN A 316 -7.13 8.00 29.28
N VAL A 317 -7.52 6.91 29.97
CA VAL A 317 -7.19 5.55 29.56
C VAL A 317 -7.85 5.20 28.22
N GLY A 318 -9.11 5.59 28.00
CA GLY A 318 -9.79 5.42 26.71
C GLY A 318 -9.04 6.10 25.56
N ASN A 319 -8.73 7.39 25.72
CA ASN A 319 -7.97 8.15 24.71
C ASN A 319 -6.58 7.55 24.41
N LEU A 320 -5.91 7.01 25.43
CA LEU A 320 -4.63 6.31 25.26
C LEU A 320 -4.81 5.04 24.42
N ILE A 321 -5.82 4.23 24.73
CA ILE A 321 -6.11 3.00 23.99
C ILE A 321 -6.40 3.34 22.54
N ASP A 322 -7.28 4.31 22.26
CA ASP A 322 -7.65 4.71 20.89
C ASP A 322 -6.43 5.18 20.08
N THR A 323 -5.56 5.99 20.70
CA THR A 323 -4.34 6.49 20.03
C THR A 323 -3.36 5.36 19.75
N ARG A 324 -3.18 4.45 20.72
CA ARG A 324 -2.23 3.33 20.62
C ARG A 324 -2.72 2.25 19.68
N GLU A 325 -4.02 1.97 19.67
CA GLU A 325 -4.66 1.04 18.73
C GLU A 325 -4.44 1.49 17.29
N ASN A 326 -4.66 2.78 17.00
CA ASN A 326 -4.38 3.32 15.67
C ASN A 326 -2.91 3.15 15.27
N SER A 327 -1.97 3.41 16.19
CA SER A 327 -0.54 3.19 15.95
C SER A 327 -0.20 1.72 15.71
N LEU A 328 -0.74 0.81 16.50
CA LEU A 328 -0.53 -0.64 16.37
C LEU A 328 -1.12 -1.16 15.06
N LYS A 329 -2.30 -0.67 14.66
CA LYS A 329 -2.92 -1.01 13.38
C LYS A 329 -2.01 -0.62 12.20
N GLN A 330 -1.38 0.55 12.23
CA GLN A 330 -0.43 0.96 11.19
C GLN A 330 0.82 0.08 11.14
N ILE A 331 1.34 -0.35 12.30
CA ILE A 331 2.45 -1.29 12.37
C ILE A 331 2.03 -2.66 11.82
N ASN A 332 0.83 -3.13 12.17
CA ASN A 332 0.28 -4.39 11.69
C ASN A 332 0.09 -4.39 10.16
N ILE A 333 -0.46 -3.32 9.58
CA ILE A 333 -0.57 -3.15 8.12
C ILE A 333 0.81 -3.25 7.46
N LYS A 334 1.85 -2.63 8.04
CA LYS A 334 3.22 -2.72 7.51
C LYS A 334 3.76 -4.15 7.61
N LEU A 335 3.54 -4.84 8.73
CA LEU A 335 3.94 -6.23 8.93
C LEU A 335 3.30 -7.14 7.88
N ASN A 336 1.99 -7.00 7.68
CA ASN A 336 1.25 -7.74 6.66
C ASN A 336 1.82 -7.48 5.26
N LYS A 337 2.18 -6.24 4.92
CA LYS A 337 2.80 -5.90 3.63
C LYS A 337 4.15 -6.58 3.42
N TYR A 338 4.98 -6.69 4.45
CA TYR A 338 6.25 -7.41 4.36
C TYR A 338 6.05 -8.92 4.19
N GLU A 339 5.07 -9.51 4.90
CA GLU A 339 4.76 -10.93 4.80
C GLU A 339 4.16 -11.28 3.43
N ILE A 340 3.25 -10.44 2.89
CA ILE A 340 2.74 -10.55 1.53
C ILE A 340 3.90 -10.52 0.52
N ALA A 341 4.78 -9.52 0.60
CA ALA A 341 5.90 -9.37 -0.33
C ALA A 341 6.88 -10.55 -0.26
N LEU A 342 7.06 -11.16 0.91
CA LEU A 342 7.85 -12.38 1.08
C LEU A 342 7.22 -13.54 0.32
N HIS A 343 5.94 -13.82 0.55
CA HIS A 343 5.25 -14.95 -0.07
C HIS A 343 5.03 -14.77 -1.57
N GLU A 344 4.81 -13.54 -2.04
CA GLU A 344 4.57 -13.24 -3.46
C GLU A 344 5.74 -13.67 -4.35
N LYS A 345 6.98 -13.60 -3.84
CA LYS A 345 8.18 -14.06 -4.55
C LYS A 345 8.20 -15.57 -4.78
N TYR A 346 7.78 -16.34 -3.78
CA TYR A 346 7.64 -17.79 -3.91
C TYR A 346 6.46 -18.11 -4.82
N VAL A 347 5.32 -17.47 -4.59
CA VAL A 347 4.09 -17.67 -5.36
C VAL A 347 4.31 -17.43 -6.84
N LEU A 348 5.12 -16.45 -7.26
CA LEU A 348 5.41 -16.23 -8.68
C LEU A 348 5.96 -17.49 -9.38
N ALA A 349 6.91 -18.17 -8.75
CA ALA A 349 7.54 -19.35 -9.32
C ALA A 349 6.56 -20.53 -9.42
N PHE A 350 5.75 -20.74 -8.37
CA PHE A 350 4.72 -21.78 -8.35
C PHE A 350 3.57 -21.47 -9.32
N ALA A 351 3.15 -20.21 -9.42
CA ALA A 351 2.09 -19.78 -10.32
C ALA A 351 2.43 -20.05 -11.78
N CYS A 352 3.67 -19.76 -12.20
CA CYS A 352 4.15 -20.08 -13.55
C CYS A 352 4.02 -21.58 -13.86
N PHE A 353 4.43 -22.42 -12.93
CA PHE A 353 4.36 -23.87 -13.08
C PHE A 353 2.91 -24.37 -13.11
N ILE A 354 2.08 -23.93 -12.17
CA ILE A 354 0.69 -24.37 -12.03
C ILE A 354 -0.15 -23.91 -13.21
N LEU A 355 0.00 -22.65 -13.66
CA LEU A 355 -0.76 -22.14 -14.79
C LEU A 355 -0.38 -22.81 -16.12
N PHE A 356 0.86 -23.29 -16.27
CA PHE A 356 1.20 -24.18 -17.39
C PHE A 356 0.38 -25.48 -17.35
N PHE A 357 0.23 -26.11 -16.19
CA PHE A 357 -0.60 -27.33 -16.03
C PHE A 357 -2.10 -27.08 -16.09
N VAL A 358 -2.55 -25.85 -15.91
CA VAL A 358 -3.93 -25.46 -16.25
C VAL A 358 -4.07 -25.30 -17.77
N GLY A 359 -3.11 -24.62 -18.40
CA GLY A 359 -3.21 -24.23 -19.80
C GLY A 359 -2.95 -25.35 -20.80
N ALA A 360 -1.85 -26.08 -20.67
CA ALA A 360 -1.47 -27.12 -21.63
C ALA A 360 -2.54 -28.22 -21.80
N PRO A 361 -3.11 -28.79 -20.72
CA PRO A 361 -4.17 -29.79 -20.86
C PRO A 361 -5.47 -29.19 -21.40
N LEU A 362 -5.82 -27.98 -21.00
CA LEU A 362 -7.02 -27.31 -21.49
C LEU A 362 -6.94 -27.05 -23.00
N GLY A 363 -5.78 -26.60 -23.49
CA GLY A 363 -5.50 -26.48 -24.92
C GLY A 363 -5.66 -27.81 -25.66
N ALA A 364 -5.10 -28.89 -25.12
CA ALA A 364 -5.20 -30.22 -25.74
C ALA A 364 -6.65 -30.77 -25.82
N ILE A 365 -7.54 -30.34 -24.93
CA ILE A 365 -8.96 -30.76 -24.91
C ILE A 365 -9.80 -29.93 -25.90
N ILE A 366 -9.51 -28.63 -26.07
CA ILE A 366 -10.26 -27.73 -26.95
C ILE A 366 -9.86 -27.98 -28.41
N ARG A 367 -10.51 -28.96 -29.06
CA ARG A 367 -10.23 -29.39 -30.45
C ARG A 367 -10.92 -28.56 -31.55
N LYS A 368 -11.93 -27.75 -31.22
CA LYS A 368 -12.74 -27.00 -32.20
C LYS A 368 -13.11 -25.63 -31.64
N GLY A 369 -12.68 -24.57 -32.32
CA GLY A 369 -13.02 -23.19 -31.94
C GLY A 369 -12.23 -22.10 -32.66
N GLY A 370 -11.19 -22.44 -33.43
CA GLY A 370 -10.28 -21.46 -34.03
C GLY A 370 -9.41 -20.79 -32.95
N MET A 371 -8.38 -20.05 -33.35
CA MET A 371 -7.41 -19.45 -32.41
C MET A 371 -8.04 -18.54 -31.33
N GLY A 372 -9.27 -18.04 -31.53
CA GLY A 372 -9.94 -17.10 -30.63
C GLY A 372 -10.52 -17.73 -29.35
N LEU A 373 -11.18 -18.88 -29.43
CA LEU A 373 -11.87 -19.48 -28.27
C LEU A 373 -10.89 -19.88 -27.15
N PRO A 374 -9.76 -20.56 -27.42
CA PRO A 374 -8.78 -20.87 -26.38
C PRO A 374 -8.16 -19.62 -25.75
N MET A 375 -7.97 -18.55 -26.53
CA MET A 375 -7.45 -17.28 -26.04
C MET A 375 -8.40 -16.61 -25.04
N VAL A 376 -9.71 -16.58 -25.35
CA VAL A 376 -10.71 -16.00 -24.43
C VAL A 376 -10.78 -16.78 -23.13
N ILE A 377 -10.74 -18.11 -23.19
CA ILE A 377 -10.75 -18.97 -22.00
C ILE A 377 -9.48 -18.75 -21.16
N ALA A 378 -8.31 -18.63 -21.80
CA ALA A 378 -7.05 -18.32 -21.13
C ALA A 378 -7.13 -16.99 -20.37
N ILE A 379 -7.63 -15.94 -21.04
CA ILE A 379 -7.79 -14.61 -20.45
C ILE A 379 -8.76 -14.67 -19.27
N LEU A 380 -9.91 -15.35 -19.40
CA LEU A 380 -10.90 -15.46 -18.33
C LEU A 380 -10.31 -16.19 -17.10
N LEU A 381 -9.61 -17.31 -17.31
CA LEU A 381 -8.94 -18.04 -16.23
C LEU A 381 -7.85 -17.19 -15.55
N PHE A 382 -7.06 -16.47 -16.33
CA PHE A 382 -6.06 -15.56 -15.79
C PHE A 382 -6.69 -14.42 -14.99
N LEU A 383 -7.74 -13.77 -15.51
CA LEU A 383 -8.44 -12.71 -14.80
C LEU A 383 -9.03 -13.22 -13.49
N THR A 384 -9.63 -14.41 -13.50
CA THR A 384 -10.14 -15.06 -12.27
C THR A 384 -9.01 -15.29 -11.26
N TYR A 385 -7.89 -15.86 -11.70
CA TYR A 385 -6.70 -16.01 -10.86
C TYR A 385 -6.22 -14.66 -10.30
N HIS A 386 -6.14 -13.64 -11.15
CA HIS A 386 -5.60 -12.33 -10.79
C HIS A 386 -6.50 -11.57 -9.81
N PHE A 387 -7.80 -11.51 -10.08
CA PHE A 387 -8.75 -10.80 -9.22
C PHE A 387 -8.91 -11.44 -7.85
N ILE A 388 -8.97 -12.78 -7.77
CA ILE A 388 -8.99 -13.49 -6.48
C ILE A 388 -7.73 -13.15 -5.68
N GLY A 389 -6.56 -13.13 -6.32
CA GLY A 389 -5.30 -12.77 -5.68
C GLY A 389 -5.28 -11.33 -5.17
N ILE A 390 -5.74 -10.36 -5.97
CA ILE A 390 -5.84 -8.96 -5.54
C ILE A 390 -6.78 -8.81 -4.34
N PHE A 391 -7.98 -9.39 -4.41
CA PHE A 391 -8.97 -9.26 -3.36
C PHE A 391 -8.47 -9.85 -2.04
N ALA A 392 -7.85 -11.02 -2.10
CA ALA A 392 -7.27 -11.68 -0.94
C ALA A 392 -6.14 -10.87 -0.32
N LYS A 393 -5.20 -10.36 -1.14
CA LYS A 393 -4.08 -9.52 -0.67
C LYS A 393 -4.58 -8.22 -0.04
N ASN A 394 -5.54 -7.53 -0.66
CA ASN A 394 -6.13 -6.32 -0.09
C ASN A 394 -6.79 -6.59 1.26
N SER A 395 -7.50 -7.73 1.41
CA SER A 395 -8.11 -8.14 2.68
C SER A 395 -7.08 -8.50 3.76
N ALA A 396 -5.91 -9.01 3.36
CA ALA A 396 -4.80 -9.25 4.29
C ALA A 396 -4.08 -7.97 4.70
N GLU A 397 -4.02 -6.93 3.84
CA GLU A 397 -3.48 -5.63 4.26
C GLU A 397 -4.26 -5.06 5.46
N ASP A 398 -5.58 -5.18 5.45
CA ASP A 398 -6.47 -4.74 6.54
C ASP A 398 -6.45 -5.67 7.77
N GLY A 399 -5.72 -6.80 7.71
CA GLY A 399 -5.62 -7.79 8.79
C GLY A 399 -6.82 -8.72 8.92
N SER A 400 -7.72 -8.75 7.94
CA SER A 400 -8.91 -9.64 7.97
C SER A 400 -8.57 -11.09 7.64
N ILE A 401 -7.55 -11.31 6.79
CA ILE A 401 -7.06 -12.64 6.39
C ILE A 401 -5.56 -12.70 6.67
N SER A 402 -5.05 -13.87 7.04
CA SER A 402 -3.62 -14.10 7.17
C SER A 402 -2.88 -13.78 5.85
N PRO A 403 -1.79 -12.99 5.88
CA PRO A 403 -1.00 -12.67 4.69
C PRO A 403 -0.52 -13.89 3.90
N PHE A 404 -0.12 -14.96 4.61
CA PHE A 404 0.19 -16.25 4.01
C PHE A 404 -0.98 -16.79 3.17
N ILE A 405 -2.15 -16.97 3.79
CA ILE A 405 -3.31 -17.55 3.09
C ILE A 405 -3.71 -16.69 1.91
N ALA A 406 -3.77 -15.37 2.10
CA ALA A 406 -4.17 -14.43 1.06
C ALA A 406 -3.28 -14.49 -0.18
N THR A 407 -1.96 -14.55 0.02
CA THR A 407 -0.99 -14.54 -1.08
C THR A 407 -1.00 -15.86 -1.86
N TRP A 408 -1.23 -16.99 -1.18
CA TRP A 408 -1.27 -18.30 -1.79
C TRP A 408 -2.66 -18.71 -2.32
N LEU A 409 -3.72 -18.04 -1.90
CA LEU A 409 -5.11 -18.43 -2.14
C LEU A 409 -5.39 -18.77 -3.61
N SER A 410 -5.02 -17.87 -4.52
CA SER A 410 -5.30 -18.03 -5.94
C SER A 410 -4.56 -19.23 -6.54
N THR A 411 -3.30 -19.43 -6.14
CA THR A 411 -2.47 -20.55 -6.56
C THR A 411 -2.97 -21.88 -6.01
N ILE A 412 -3.42 -21.89 -4.75
CA ILE A 412 -4.04 -23.06 -4.11
C ILE A 412 -5.34 -23.44 -4.81
N ILE A 413 -6.12 -22.47 -5.29
CA ILE A 413 -7.35 -22.73 -6.07
C ILE A 413 -7.01 -23.29 -7.46
N MET A 414 -5.97 -22.76 -8.12
CA MET A 414 -5.58 -23.20 -9.46
C MET A 414 -4.88 -24.57 -9.49
N LEU A 415 -4.19 -24.95 -8.42
CA LEU A 415 -3.49 -26.24 -8.33
C LEU A 415 -4.40 -27.47 -8.56
N PRO A 416 -5.51 -27.68 -7.82
CA PRO A 416 -6.40 -28.81 -8.06
C PRO A 416 -7.06 -28.74 -9.43
N LEU A 417 -7.34 -27.55 -9.95
CA LEU A 417 -7.87 -27.36 -11.31
C LEU A 417 -6.86 -27.83 -12.37
N GLY A 418 -5.58 -27.48 -12.22
CA GLY A 418 -4.51 -27.92 -13.11
C GLY A 418 -4.30 -29.43 -13.06
N VAL A 419 -4.31 -30.03 -11.87
CA VAL A 419 -4.24 -31.50 -11.71
C VAL A 419 -5.43 -32.17 -12.39
N TYR A 420 -6.63 -31.65 -12.19
CA TYR A 420 -7.85 -32.17 -12.79
C TYR A 420 -7.85 -32.10 -14.32
N PHE A 421 -7.49 -30.96 -14.90
CA PHE A 421 -7.40 -30.82 -16.35
C PHE A 421 -6.31 -31.71 -16.94
N THR A 422 -5.16 -31.83 -16.27
CA THR A 422 -4.11 -32.76 -16.67
C THR A 422 -4.63 -34.19 -16.70
N TYR A 423 -5.31 -34.64 -15.65
CA TYR A 423 -5.91 -35.97 -15.57
C TYR A 423 -6.94 -36.21 -16.69
N ARG A 424 -7.80 -35.23 -16.97
CA ARG A 424 -8.79 -35.33 -18.04
C ARG A 424 -8.20 -35.39 -19.43
N ALA A 425 -7.21 -34.55 -19.72
CA ALA A 425 -6.53 -34.58 -21.01
C ALA A 425 -5.81 -35.92 -21.24
N THR A 426 -5.32 -36.56 -20.16
CA THR A 426 -4.75 -37.91 -20.25
C THR A 426 -5.79 -39.00 -20.48
N THR A 427 -7.04 -38.83 -20.02
CA THR A 427 -8.12 -39.84 -20.10
C THR A 427 -9.11 -39.63 -21.26
N ASP A 428 -8.83 -38.70 -22.19
CA ASP A 428 -9.65 -38.37 -23.38
C ASP A 428 -11.12 -37.97 -23.07
N GLN A 429 -11.40 -37.50 -21.86
CA GLN A 429 -12.73 -37.02 -21.50
C GLN A 429 -12.94 -35.58 -22.01
N GLY A 430 -13.93 -35.36 -22.88
CA GLY A 430 -14.27 -34.03 -23.43
C GLY A 430 -14.81 -33.03 -22.39
N LEU A 431 -14.79 -31.72 -22.72
CA LEU A 431 -15.22 -30.60 -21.86
C LEU A 431 -16.69 -30.70 -21.36
N PHE A 432 -17.60 -31.31 -22.12
CA PHE A 432 -19.05 -31.20 -21.86
C PHE A 432 -19.56 -31.90 -20.59
N SER A 433 -18.72 -32.64 -19.86
CA SER A 433 -19.05 -33.13 -18.52
C SER A 433 -18.59 -32.21 -17.40
N ILE A 434 -18.14 -30.97 -17.67
CA ILE A 434 -17.82 -29.98 -16.63
C ILE A 434 -19.02 -29.67 -15.71
N GLY A 435 -20.26 -29.89 -16.17
CA GLY A 435 -21.46 -29.81 -15.32
C GLY A 435 -21.44 -30.75 -14.10
N THR A 436 -20.73 -31.88 -14.15
CA THR A 436 -20.62 -32.80 -13.00
C THR A 436 -19.52 -32.39 -12.01
N PHE A 437 -18.60 -31.49 -12.37
CA PHE A 437 -17.52 -30.99 -11.49
C PHE A 437 -18.04 -30.13 -10.34
N PHE A 438 -19.04 -29.28 -10.60
CA PHE A 438 -19.67 -28.49 -9.54
C PHE A 438 -20.68 -29.30 -8.73
N HIS A 439 -21.06 -30.52 -9.15
CA HIS A 439 -22.04 -31.33 -8.42
C HIS A 439 -21.63 -31.63 -6.96
N PRO A 440 -20.39 -32.05 -6.64
CA PRO A 440 -19.96 -32.22 -5.24
C PRO A 440 -19.87 -30.90 -4.47
N VAL A 441 -19.46 -29.80 -5.09
CA VAL A 441 -19.38 -28.48 -4.43
C VAL A 441 -20.79 -27.92 -4.15
N VAL A 442 -21.69 -28.00 -5.13
CA VAL A 442 -23.11 -27.63 -5.00
C VAL A 442 -23.82 -28.55 -4.01
N ALA A 443 -23.54 -29.85 -4.01
CA ALA A 443 -24.10 -30.79 -3.03
C ALA A 443 -23.56 -30.53 -1.61
N PHE A 444 -22.30 -30.16 -1.46
CA PHE A 444 -21.69 -29.77 -0.18
C PHE A 444 -22.33 -28.48 0.37
N PHE A 445 -22.52 -27.46 -0.48
CA PHE A 445 -23.21 -26.22 -0.11
C PHE A 445 -24.71 -26.44 0.17
N LYS A 446 -25.42 -27.27 -0.62
CA LYS A 446 -26.82 -27.64 -0.35
C LYS A 446 -26.98 -28.35 0.99
N LYS A 447 -26.07 -29.27 1.32
CA LYS A 447 -26.11 -30.05 2.57
C LYS A 447 -25.89 -29.16 3.81
N ASN A 448 -25.04 -28.14 3.71
CA ASN A 448 -24.79 -27.22 4.82
C ASN A 448 -25.83 -26.10 4.95
N PHE A 449 -26.47 -25.66 3.86
CA PHE A 449 -27.57 -24.69 3.92
C PHE A 449 -28.93 -25.33 4.26
N SER A 450 -29.17 -26.58 3.88
CA SER A 450 -30.42 -27.29 4.21
C SER A 450 -30.52 -27.69 5.69
N LYS A 451 -29.41 -27.78 6.42
CA LYS A 451 -29.41 -28.06 7.87
C LYS A 451 -29.84 -26.88 8.74
N LYS A 452 -30.02 -25.69 8.16
CA LYS A 452 -30.43 -24.47 8.89
C LYS A 452 -31.92 -24.13 8.75
N GLN A 453 -32.70 -24.96 8.05
CA GLN A 453 -34.16 -24.78 7.88
C GLN A 453 -34.99 -25.91 8.51
N VAL A 454 -34.38 -26.78 9.33
CA VAL A 454 -35.09 -27.82 10.09
C VAL A 454 -34.68 -27.72 11.55
N GLN A 455 -34.98 -26.57 12.15
CA GLN A 455 -35.06 -26.34 13.60
C GLN A 455 -35.80 -25.01 13.77
N ASP A 456 -37.08 -25.02 13.44
CA ASP A 456 -38.12 -24.16 14.00
C ASP A 456 -39.36 -25.03 14.19
#